data_AF-A0AAU7B0T1-F1
#
_entry.id   AF-A0AAU7B0T1-F1
#
_cell.length_a   1.000
_cell.length_b   1.000
_cell.length_c   1.000
_cell.angle_alpha   90.00
_cell.angle_beta   90.00
_cell.angle_gamma   90.00
#
_symmetry.space_group_name_H-M   'P 1'
#
loop_
_entity.id
_entity.type
_entity.pdbx_description
1 polymer ?
#
loop_
_entity_poly.entity_id
_entity_poly.type
_entity_poly.pdbx_seq_one_letter_code
_entity_poly.pdbx_strand_id
1 'polypeptide(L)' 'MANGRGAGRKASCEGCFFRCNLLCALDLDAPCATFRPDHPDGLKPPQQMRFEFRTDQRTRAAWAFPTAQEQARLHAVA' A
#
# COMPACT_ATOMS: atom_id res chain seq x y z
N MET A 1 14.72 5.92 -7.28
CA MET A 1 14.68 4.63 -8.00
C MET A 1 14.91 3.53 -6.97
N ALA A 2 13.88 2.78 -6.59
CA ALA A 2 14.06 1.62 -5.70
C ALA A 2 14.57 0.46 -6.58
N ASN A 3 15.88 0.31 -6.66
CA ASN A 3 16.50 -0.76 -7.45
C ASN A 3 16.16 -2.10 -6.80
N GLY A 4 15.26 -2.81 -7.46
CA GLY A 4 14.82 -4.14 -7.06
C GLY A 4 15.94 -5.16 -7.21
N ARG A 5 15.88 -6.13 -6.29
CA ARG A 5 16.37 -7.50 -6.42
C ARG A 5 17.89 -7.63 -6.45
N GLY A 6 18.51 -7.34 -5.30
CA GLY A 6 19.73 -8.07 -4.96
C GLY A 6 19.42 -9.56 -5.02
N ALA A 7 20.16 -10.30 -5.85
CA ALA A 7 20.20 -11.76 -5.83
C ALA A 7 20.74 -12.19 -4.46
N GLY A 8 19.85 -12.18 -3.47
CA GLY A 8 20.20 -12.33 -2.07
C GLY A 8 20.51 -13.78 -1.76
N ARG A 9 21.52 -13.98 -0.91
CA ARG A 9 21.71 -15.21 -0.14
C ARG A 9 20.35 -15.76 0.31
N LYS A 10 20.16 -17.08 0.22
CA LYS A 10 18.94 -17.76 0.68
C LYS A 10 18.55 -17.18 2.05
N ALA A 11 17.28 -16.78 2.20
CA ALA A 11 16.80 -16.22 3.44
C ALA A 11 17.03 -17.22 4.58
N SER A 12 17.75 -16.80 5.62
CA SER A 12 18.01 -17.56 6.84
C SER A 12 17.67 -16.71 8.06
N CYS A 13 17.41 -17.34 9.20
CA CYS A 13 17.12 -16.62 10.45
C CYS A 13 18.31 -15.71 10.86
N GLU A 14 19.54 -16.12 10.56
CA GLU A 14 20.76 -15.35 10.80
C GLU A 14 20.79 -14.00 10.05
N GLY A 15 20.12 -13.90 8.90
CA GLY A 15 19.99 -12.66 8.13
C GLY A 15 18.77 -11.82 8.50
N CYS A 16 18.00 -12.22 9.53
CA CYS A 16 16.78 -11.56 9.95
C CYS A 16 17.07 -10.45 10.96
N PHE A 17 16.57 -9.24 10.70
CA PHE A 17 16.67 -8.08 11.59
C PHE A 17 16.31 -8.43 13.05
N PHE A 18 15.25 -9.21 13.28
CA PHE A 18 14.83 -9.57 14.63
C PHE A 18 15.82 -10.49 15.34
N ARG A 19 16.49 -11.41 14.64
CA ARG A 19 17.50 -12.31 15.25
C ARG A 19 18.77 -11.54 15.56
N CYS A 20 19.25 -10.72 14.63
CA CYS A 20 20.43 -9.86 14.81
C CYS A 20 20.30 -8.95 16.05
N ASN A 21 19.07 -8.52 16.36
CA ASN A 21 18.77 -7.64 17.48
C ASN A 21 18.23 -8.36 18.73
N LEU A 22 18.24 -9.71 18.76
CA LEU A 22 17.71 -10.52 19.88
C LEU A 22 16.22 -10.24 20.21
N LEU A 23 15.44 -9.84 19.22
CA LEU A 23 14.01 -9.55 19.30
C LEU A 23 13.13 -10.67 18.71
N CYS A 24 13.75 -11.76 18.24
CA CYS A 24 13.01 -12.88 17.67
C CYS A 24 12.42 -13.76 18.78
N ALA A 25 11.10 -13.92 18.79
CA ALA A 25 10.40 -14.76 19.78
C ALA A 25 10.43 -16.26 19.45
N LEU A 26 10.84 -16.64 18.24
CA LEU A 26 10.82 -18.03 17.78
C LEU A 26 12.20 -18.66 17.89
N ASP A 27 12.26 -19.85 18.48
CA ASP A 27 13.47 -20.67 18.52
C ASP A 27 13.53 -21.58 17.29
N LEU A 28 13.76 -20.97 16.12
CA LEU A 28 13.82 -21.63 14.82
C LEU A 28 15.05 -21.16 14.04
N ASP A 29 15.73 -22.10 13.38
CA ASP A 29 16.87 -21.81 12.50
C ASP A 29 16.43 -21.39 11.07
N ALA A 30 15.15 -21.58 10.75
CA ALA A 30 14.53 -21.19 9.48
C ALA A 30 14.06 -19.71 9.50
N PRO A 31 13.97 -19.04 8.33
CA PRO A 31 13.37 -17.71 8.27
C PRO A 31 11.93 -17.75 8.79
N CYS A 32 11.63 -16.92 9.79
CA CYS A 32 10.29 -16.84 10.37
C CYS A 32 9.30 -16.16 9.42
N ALA A 33 7.99 -16.31 9.70
CA ALA A 33 6.93 -15.66 8.93
C ALA A 33 7.06 -14.11 8.90
N THR A 34 7.73 -13.53 9.89
CA THR A 34 7.99 -12.09 9.98
C THR A 34 9.38 -11.69 9.44
N PHE A 35 10.08 -12.56 8.71
CA PHE A 35 11.43 -12.30 8.20
C PHE A 35 11.53 -10.92 7.53
N ARG A 36 12.50 -10.14 7.99
CA ARG A 36 12.90 -8.85 7.41
C ARG A 36 14.42 -8.87 7.28
N PRO A 37 14.99 -8.59 6.11
CA PRO A 37 16.44 -8.54 5.94
C PRO A 37 17.05 -7.47 6.84
N ASP A 38 18.16 -7.78 7.49
CA ASP A 38 18.92 -6.83 8.31
C ASP A 38 19.66 -5.82 7.42
N HIS A 39 19.03 -4.68 7.18
CA HIS A 39 19.56 -3.58 6.37
C HIS A 39 20.07 -2.46 7.29
N PRO A 40 21.15 -1.73 6.95
CA PRO A 40 21.66 -0.61 7.76
C PRO A 40 20.62 0.49 8.04
N ASP A 41 19.62 0.64 7.18
CA ASP A 41 18.50 1.59 7.39
C ASP A 41 17.45 1.09 8.41
N GLY A 42 17.61 -0.13 8.94
CA GLY A 42 16.68 -0.77 9.86
C GLY A 42 15.31 -1.12 9.24
N LEU A 43 14.28 -1.24 10.09
CA LEU A 43 12.91 -1.49 9.68
C LEU A 43 12.28 -0.22 9.10
N LYS A 44 12.49 0.00 7.80
CA LYS A 44 11.84 1.10 7.09
C LYS A 44 10.46 0.67 6.56
N PRO A 45 9.35 1.26 7.05
CA PRO A 45 8.04 0.97 6.48
C PRO A 45 7.97 1.45 5.03
N PRO A 46 7.22 0.77 4.16
CA PRO A 46 6.94 1.28 2.83
C PRO A 46 6.23 2.63 2.93
N GLN A 47 6.49 3.52 1.97
CA GLN A 47 5.78 4.79 1.93
C GLN A 47 4.28 4.54 1.73
N GLN A 48 3.47 5.03 2.67
CA GLN A 48 2.03 4.96 2.55
C GLN A 48 1.58 5.76 1.32
N MET A 49 0.67 5.20 0.53
CA MET A 49 0.05 5.92 -0.58
C MET A 49 -0.66 7.18 -0.05
N ARG A 50 -0.57 8.28 -0.78
CA ARG A 50 -1.22 9.54 -0.44
C ARG A 50 -2.43 9.75 -1.34
N PHE A 51 -3.51 10.29 -0.78
CA PHE A 51 -4.65 10.72 -1.58
C PHE A 51 -4.25 11.91 -2.45
N GLU A 52 -4.48 11.79 -3.75
CA GLU A 52 -4.36 12.90 -4.70
C GLU A 52 -5.77 13.38 -5.04
N PHE A 53 -6.14 14.56 -4.53
CA PHE A 53 -7.45 15.15 -4.79
C PHE A 53 -7.42 15.88 -6.13
N ARG A 54 -8.25 15.45 -7.09
CA ARG A 54 -8.45 16.18 -8.36
C ARG A 54 -9.28 17.44 -8.10
N THR A 55 -8.72 18.62 -8.36
CA THR A 55 -9.39 19.91 -8.17
C THR A 55 -10.45 20.23 -9.23
N ASP A 56 -10.36 19.63 -10.43
CA ASP A 56 -11.19 20.00 -11.59
C ASP A 56 -12.64 19.49 -11.51
N GLN A 57 -12.90 18.40 -10.78
CA GLN A 57 -14.25 17.79 -10.68
C GLN A 57 -15.05 18.24 -9.44
N ARG A 58 -14.55 19.22 -8.68
CA ARG A 58 -15.08 19.56 -7.34
C ARG A 58 -16.48 20.19 -7.30
N THR A 59 -17.12 20.46 -8.44
CA THR A 59 -18.47 21.03 -8.47
C THR A 59 -19.55 20.09 -8.98
N ARG A 60 -19.21 18.90 -9.49
CA ARG A 60 -20.21 17.89 -9.88
C ARG A 60 -20.18 16.74 -8.90
N ALA A 61 -21.25 16.61 -8.10
CA ALA A 61 -21.47 15.40 -7.33
C ALA A 61 -21.45 14.19 -8.27
N ALA A 62 -20.73 13.13 -7.91
CA ALA A 62 -20.72 11.87 -8.64
C ALA A 62 -22.13 11.27 -8.78
N TRP A 63 -23.02 11.67 -7.86
CA TRP A 63 -24.45 11.35 -7.82
C TRP A 63 -25.31 12.63 -7.96
N ALA A 64 -24.95 13.52 -8.88
CA ALA A 64 -25.85 14.62 -9.23
C ALA A 64 -27.09 14.04 -9.91
N PHE A 65 -28.23 14.08 -9.21
CA PHE A 65 -29.52 13.81 -9.84
C PHE A 65 -29.80 14.88 -10.89
N PRO A 66 -30.40 14.52 -12.04
CA PRO A 66 -30.90 15.50 -13.00
C PRO A 66 -31.80 16.52 -12.28
N THR A 67 -31.80 17.76 -12.73
CA THR A 67 -32.79 18.72 -12.25
C THR A 67 -34.20 18.24 -12.61
N ALA A 68 -35.22 18.74 -11.91
CA ALA A 68 -36.62 18.43 -12.24
C ALA A 68 -36.96 18.73 -13.72
N GLN A 69 -36.35 19.76 -14.30
CA GLN A 69 -36.53 20.12 -15.70
C GLN A 69 -35.86 19.13 -16.66
N GLU A 70 -34.66 18.63 -16.34
CA GLU A 70 -34.00 17.58 -17.12
C GLU A 70 -34.77 16.27 -17.05
N GLN A 71 -35.27 15.89 -15.88
CA GLN A 71 -36.11 14.71 -15.72
C GLN A 71 -37.39 14.84 -16.56
N ALA A 72 -38.05 16.00 -16.52
CA ALA A 72 -39.25 16.24 -17.33
C ALA A 72 -38.99 16.13 -18.84
N ARG A 73 -37.85 16.62 -19.32
CA ARG A 73 -37.46 16.50 -20.75
C ARG A 73 -37.21 15.06 -21.17
N LEU A 74 -36.57 14.26 -20.32
CA LEU A 74 -36.29 12.85 -20.61
C LEU A 74 -37.59 12.03 -20.78
N HIS A 75 -38.63 12.36 -20.00
CA HIS A 75 -39.92 11.65 -20.03
C HIS A 75 -41.00 12.35 -20.88
N ALA A 76 -40.68 13.43 -21.60
CA ALA A 76 -41.64 14.17 -22.41
C ALA A 76 -41.99 13.48 -23.74
N VAL A 77 -41.24 12.46 -24.14
CA VAL A 77 -41.40 11.72 -25.41
C VAL A 77 -41.66 10.23 -25.16
N ALA A 78 -41.85 9.83 -23.90
CA ALA A 78 -42.12 8.46 -23.50
C ALA A 78 -43.61 8.10 -23.61
#